data_AF-A0A831XDE0-F1
#
_entry.id   AF-A0A831XDE0-F1
#
_cell.length_a   1.000
_cell.length_b   1.000
_cell.length_c   1.000
_cell.angle_alpha   90.00
_cell.angle_beta   90.00
_cell.angle_gamma   90.00
#
_symmetry.space_group_name_H-M   'P 1'
#
loop_
_entity.id
_entity.type
_entity.pdbx_description
1 polymer ?
#
loop_
_entity_poly.entity_id
_entity_poly.type
_entity_poly.pdbx_seq_one_letter_code
_entity_poly.pdbx_strand_id
1 'polypeptide(L)' 'MMKLPIIEGVIKRRILINYQVESEIISGRLPSIFKPKVVKGKSIIGVCLIRLEQIHPKFVPLSLGISSENAAHRIAVE' A
#
# COMPACT_ATOMS: atom_id res chain seq x y z
N MET A 1 22.30 18.64 3.30
CA MET A 1 20.99 17.96 3.51
C MET A 1 20.27 17.89 2.17
N MET A 2 20.06 16.70 1.60
CA MET A 2 19.37 16.58 0.30
C MET A 2 17.88 16.83 0.50
N LYS A 3 17.33 17.85 -0.18
CA LYS A 3 15.88 18.04 -0.28
C LYS A 3 15.36 17.11 -1.37
N LEU A 4 14.62 16.08 -0.97
CA LEU A 4 13.89 15.25 -1.93
C LEU A 4 12.90 16.12 -2.71
N PRO A 5 12.77 15.93 -4.03
CA PRO A 5 11.85 16.70 -4.83
C PRO A 5 10.40 16.30 -4.53
N ILE A 6 9.48 17.25 -4.71
CA ILE A 6 8.04 16.94 -4.68
C ILE A 6 7.72 16.09 -5.91
N ILE A 7 7.16 14.90 -5.69
CA ILE A 7 6.67 14.02 -6.76
C ILE A 7 5.16 14.22 -6.92
N GLU A 8 4.73 14.44 -8.15
CA GLU A 8 3.32 14.53 -8.54
C GLU A 8 2.95 13.36 -9.46
N GLY A 9 1.67 13.01 -9.50
CA GLY A 9 1.14 11.94 -10.35
C GLY A 9 -0.34 11.69 -10.12
N VAL A 10 -0.93 10.81 -10.93
CA VAL A 10 -2.36 10.49 -10.92
C VAL A 10 -2.58 9.05 -10.48
N ILE A 11 -3.44 8.85 -9.48
CA ILE A 11 -3.97 7.50 -9.17
C ILE A 11 -5.03 7.17 -10.21
N LYS A 12 -4.60 6.51 -11.30
CA LYS A 12 -5.50 6.15 -12.40
C LYS A 12 -6.51 5.09 -11.99
N ARG A 13 -6.08 4.12 -11.18
CA ARG A 13 -6.92 3.03 -10.68
C ARG A 13 -6.41 2.57 -9.33
N ARG A 14 -7.34 2.29 -8.41
CA ARG A 14 -7.04 1.69 -7.12
C ARG A 14 -8.11 0.67 -6.78
N ILE A 15 -7.69 -0.57 -6.53
CA ILE A 15 -8.55 -1.65 -6.09
C ILE A 15 -8.07 -2.11 -4.72
N LEU A 16 -8.99 -2.17 -3.77
CA LEU A 16 -8.74 -2.61 -2.41
C LEU A 16 -9.62 -3.81 -2.12
N ILE A 17 -9.01 -4.93 -1.79
CA ILE A 17 -9.69 -6.13 -1.35
C ILE A 17 -9.32 -6.33 0.11
N ASN A 18 -10.32 -6.33 1.00
CA ASN A 18 -10.13 -6.70 2.39
C ASN A 18 -10.84 -8.03 2.63
N TYR A 19 -10.20 -8.92 3.38
CA TYR A 19 -10.72 -10.24 3.68
C TYR A 19 -10.27 -10.70 5.06
N GLN A 20 -10.97 -11.70 5.57
CA GLN A 20 -10.75 -12.26 6.90
C GLN A 20 -9.87 -13.50 6.83
N VAL A 21 -8.98 -13.64 7.81
CA VAL A 21 -8.13 -14.82 8.01
C VAL A 21 -8.12 -15.19 9.49
N GLU A 22 -7.92 -16.47 9.80
CA GLU A 22 -7.68 -16.91 11.18
C GLU A 22 -6.54 -16.11 11.81
N SER A 23 -6.71 -15.66 13.04
CA SER A 23 -5.75 -14.74 13.64
C SER A 23 -4.41 -15.41 13.92
N GLU A 24 -4.44 -16.69 14.26
CA GLU A 24 -3.29 -17.54 14.55
C GLU A 24 -2.34 -17.63 13.35
N ILE A 25 -2.89 -17.57 12.12
CA ILE A 25 -2.13 -17.59 10.87
C ILE A 25 -1.33 -16.30 10.66
N ILE A 26 -1.77 -15.18 11.25
CA ILE A 26 -1.16 -13.85 11.06
C ILE A 26 -0.15 -13.52 12.16
N SER A 27 -0.39 -13.97 13.40
CA SER A 27 0.46 -13.65 14.57
C SER A 27 1.95 -13.95 14.36
N GLY A 28 2.30 -15.03 13.66
CA GLY A 28 3.69 -15.39 13.38
C GLY A 28 4.34 -14.69 12.19
N ARG A 29 3.62 -13.83 11.45
CA ARG A 29 4.09 -13.15 10.23
C ARG A 29 4.36 -11.66 10.42
N LEU A 30 4.06 -11.12 11.59
CA LEU A 30 4.26 -9.72 11.90
C LEU A 30 5.62 -9.48 12.57
N PRO A 31 6.28 -8.33 12.32
CA PRO A 31 7.34 -7.86 13.18
C PRO A 31 6.90 -7.81 14.65
N SER A 32 7.83 -8.05 15.58
CA SER A 32 7.54 -8.24 17.01
C SER A 32 6.81 -7.08 17.70
N ILE A 33 6.90 -5.87 17.14
CA ILE A 33 6.23 -4.67 17.66
C ILE A 33 4.75 -4.56 17.28
N PHE A 34 4.26 -5.43 16.38
CA PHE A 34 2.88 -5.37 15.88
C PHE A 34 2.07 -6.58 16.33
N LYS A 35 0.80 -6.34 16.70
CA LYS A 35 -0.18 -7.41 16.92
C LYS A 35 -1.23 -7.38 15.83
N PRO A 36 -1.77 -8.53 15.39
CA PRO A 36 -2.87 -8.54 14.43
C PRO A 36 -4.10 -7.87 15.02
N LYS A 37 -4.74 -6.98 14.27
CA LYS A 37 -6.01 -6.39 14.66
C LYS A 37 -7.13 -7.40 14.43
N VAL A 38 -7.78 -7.82 15.52
CA VAL A 38 -8.84 -8.83 15.51
C VAL A 38 -10.22 -8.18 15.50
N VAL A 39 -11.06 -8.56 14.53
CA VAL A 39 -12.46 -8.14 14.43
C VAL A 39 -13.33 -9.39 14.37
N LYS A 40 -14.19 -9.58 15.37
CA LYS A 40 -15.07 -10.77 15.50
C LYS A 40 -14.29 -12.10 15.43
N GLY A 41 -13.15 -12.16 16.10
CA GLY A 41 -12.30 -13.35 16.15
C GLY A 41 -11.47 -13.63 14.88
N LYS A 42 -11.52 -12.76 13.87
CA LYS A 42 -10.70 -12.88 12.65
C LYS A 42 -9.75 -11.70 12.50
N SER A 43 -8.56 -11.95 11.96
CA SER A 43 -7.69 -10.88 11.49
C SER A 43 -8.17 -10.33 10.16
N ILE A 44 -8.07 -9.01 9.97
CA ILE A 44 -8.37 -8.36 8.68
C ILE A 44 -7.06 -8.14 7.92
N ILE A 45 -6.98 -8.70 6.72
CA ILE A 45 -5.88 -8.44 5.79
C ILE A 45 -6.43 -7.95 4.46
N GLY A 46 -5.55 -7.54 3.57
CA GLY A 46 -5.98 -7.10 2.26
C GLY A 46 -4.88 -7.02 1.22
N VAL A 47 -5.30 -6.87 -0.03
CA VAL A 47 -4.43 -6.58 -1.17
C VAL A 47 -4.83 -5.21 -1.70
N CYS A 48 -3.83 -4.35 -1.90
CA CYS A 48 -3.98 -3.09 -2.59
C CYS A 48 -3.32 -3.21 -3.96
N LEU A 49 -4.08 -2.98 -5.01
CA LEU A 49 -3.59 -2.83 -6.38
C LEU A 49 -3.72 -1.36 -6.75
N ILE A 50 -2.64 -0.74 -7.22
CA ILE A 50 -2.64 0.66 -7.62
C ILE A 50 -1.91 0.85 -8.94
N ARG A 51 -2.56 1.55 -9.86
CA ARG A 51 -1.96 2.09 -11.08
C ARG A 51 -1.74 3.58 -10.88
N LEU A 52 -0.48 3.99 -10.94
CA LEU A 52 -0.06 5.37 -10.93
C LEU A 52 0.38 5.75 -12.33
N GLU A 53 -0.05 6.91 -12.81
CA GLU A 53 0.36 7.47 -14.10
C GLU A 53 0.91 8.87 -13.90
N GLN A 54 1.63 9.37 -14.90
CA GLN A 54 2.15 10.73 -14.89
C GLN A 54 3.03 11.00 -13.66
N ILE A 55 3.77 10.01 -13.17
CA ILE A 55 4.63 10.17 -11.99
C ILE A 55 5.87 10.95 -12.42
N HIS A 56 6.08 12.13 -11.86
CA HIS A 56 7.22 12.99 -12.18
C HIS A 56 7.57 13.94 -11.03
N PRO A 57 8.84 14.39 -10.90
CA PRO A 57 9.15 15.54 -10.06
C PRO A 57 8.44 16.80 -10.57
N LYS A 58 7.93 17.65 -9.68
CA LYS A 58 7.13 18.86 -10.02
C LYS A 58 7.77 19.80 -11.06
N PHE A 59 9.10 19.84 -11.14
CA PHE A 59 9.84 20.68 -12.09
C PHE A 59 10.14 19.99 -13.43
N VAL A 60 9.75 18.73 -13.61
CA VAL A 60 9.93 17.94 -14.84
C VAL A 60 8.65 18.01 -15.67
N PRO A 61 8.71 18.16 -17.00
CA PRO A 61 7.52 18.13 -17.85
C PRO A 61 6.75 16.81 -17.77
N LEU A 62 5.42 16.88 -17.81
CA LEU A 62 4.52 15.73 -17.75
C LEU A 62 4.81 14.65 -18.81
N SER A 63 5.28 15.07 -19.99
CA SER A 63 5.63 14.19 -21.11
C SER A 63 6.78 13.23 -20.81
N LEU A 64 7.58 13.50 -19.77
CA LEU A 64 8.66 12.62 -19.29
C LEU A 64 8.24 11.81 -18.05
N GLY A 65 6.97 11.90 -17.63
CA GLY A 65 6.45 11.15 -16.51
C GLY A 65 6.38 9.65 -16.79
N ILE A 66 6.44 8.85 -15.72
CA ILE A 66 6.37 7.39 -15.80
C ILE A 66 5.01 6.87 -15.30
N SER A 67 4.71 5.62 -15.64
CA SER A 67 3.58 4.87 -15.08
C SER A 67 4.07 3.64 -14.32
N SER A 68 3.35 3.24 -13.28
CA SER A 68 3.60 1.98 -12.58
C SER A 68 2.29 1.28 -12.23
N GLU A 69 2.35 -0.06 -12.17
CA GLU A 69 1.33 -0.89 -11.55
C GLU A 69 1.96 -1.64 -10.39
N ASN A 70 1.35 -1.55 -9.21
CA ASN A 70 1.91 -2.08 -7.99
C ASN A 70 0.84 -2.87 -7.22
N ALA A 71 1.26 -3.93 -6.56
CA ALA A 71 0.45 -4.71 -5.65
C ALA A 71 1.12 -4.77 -4.27
N ALA A 72 0.35 -4.59 -3.20
CA ALA A 72 0.86 -4.69 -1.84
C ALA A 72 -0.11 -5.50 -0.95
N HIS A 73 0.45 -6.46 -0.22
CA HIS A 73 -0.24 -7.11 0.88
C HIS A 73 -0.27 -6.17 2.10
N ARG A 74 -1.41 -6.12 2.77
CA ARG A 74 -1.64 -5.28 3.95
C ARG A 74 -2.21 -6.15 5.06
N ILE A 75 -1.74 -5.95 6.27
CA ILE A 75 -2.26 -6.60 7.47
C ILE A 75 -2.70 -5.47 8.41
N ALA A 76 -3.94 -5.54 8.91
CA ALA A 76 -4.38 -4.60 9.95
C ALA A 76 -3.71 -4.98 11.27
N VAL A 77 -3.07 -4.00 11.92
CA VAL A 77 -2.33 -4.19 13.18
C VAL A 77 -2.75 -3.16 14.21
N GLU A 78 -2.43 -3.44 15.48
CA GLU A 78 -2.55 -2.55 16.64
C GLU A 78 -1.33 -2.62 17.56
#